data_AF-A0A1J3D1Q7-F1
#
_entry.id   AF-A0A1J3D1Q7-F1
#
_cell.length_a   1.000
_cell.length_b   1.000
_cell.length_c   1.000
_cell.angle_alpha   90.00
_cell.angle_beta   90.00
_cell.angle_gamma   90.00
#
_symmetry.space_group_name_H-M   'P 1'
#
loop_
_entity.id
_entity.type
_entity.pdbx_description
1 polymer ?
#
loop_
_entity_poly.entity_id
_entity_poly.type
_entity_poly.pdbx_seq_one_letter_code
_entity_poly.pdbx_strand_id
1 'polypeptide(L)'
;VFVTEDKLVAVRDPFGFRPLVMGRRSNGAVVFASETCALDLIEATYEREVYPGEVLVVDKDGVKSQCLMTRPESSKQCIFEHIYFSLPNSIVFGRSVYESRHVFGEILATESPVECDVVIAVPDS
;
A
#
# COMPACT_ATOMS: atom_id res chain seq x y z
N VAL A 1 11.05 8.03 -2.56
CA VAL A 1 10.61 9.44 -2.60
C VAL A 1 11.86 10.31 -2.65
N PHE A 2 11.85 11.37 -3.45
CA PHE A 2 12.97 12.30 -3.63
C PHE A 2 12.51 13.70 -3.24
N VAL A 3 13.42 14.51 -2.71
CA VAL A 3 13.15 15.89 -2.31
C VAL A 3 14.23 16.79 -2.90
N THR A 4 13.82 17.96 -3.40
CA THR A 4 14.70 19.04 -3.86
C THR A 4 14.35 20.33 -3.12
N GLU A 5 14.98 21.45 -3.47
CA GLU A 5 14.73 22.75 -2.83
C GLU A 5 13.26 23.19 -2.89
N ASP A 6 12.55 22.84 -3.97
CA ASP A 6 11.20 23.32 -4.26
C ASP A 6 10.20 22.22 -4.68
N LYS A 7 10.59 20.94 -4.67
CA LYS A 7 9.74 19.83 -5.13
C LYS A 7 9.84 18.58 -4.26
N LEU A 8 8.73 17.83 -4.25
CA LEU A 8 8.65 16.46 -3.73
C LEU A 8 8.29 15.52 -4.88
N VAL A 9 9.06 14.46 -5.08
CA VAL A 9 8.87 13.50 -6.17
C VAL A 9 8.66 12.10 -5.63
N ALA A 10 7.52 11.48 -5.98
CA ALA A 10 7.22 10.09 -5.67
C ALA A 10 7.34 9.24 -6.95
N VAL A 11 8.04 8.12 -6.86
CA VAL A 11 8.27 7.20 -7.98
C VAL A 11 7.91 5.81 -7.52
N ARG A 12 7.18 5.07 -8.35
CA ARG A 12 6.94 3.64 -8.16
C ARG A 12 7.43 2.87 -9.38
N ASP A 13 8.09 1.75 -9.16
CA ASP A 13 8.68 0.96 -10.24
C ASP A 13 7.59 0.43 -11.21
N PRO A 14 7.94 0.07 -12.46
CA PRO A 14 6.97 -0.39 -13.46
C PRO A 14 6.19 -1.65 -13.09
N PHE A 15 6.75 -2.51 -12.24
CA PHE A 15 6.05 -3.71 -11.75
C PHE A 15 5.17 -3.41 -10.55
N GLY A 16 5.36 -2.25 -9.91
CA GLY A 16 4.62 -1.84 -8.72
C GLY A 16 4.91 -2.74 -7.51
N PHE A 17 6.12 -3.29 -7.44
CA PHE A 17 6.46 -4.36 -6.50
C PHE A 17 6.23 -3.95 -5.05
N ARG A 18 6.64 -2.73 -4.68
CA ARG A 18 6.40 -2.15 -3.35
C ARG A 18 5.19 -1.22 -3.34
N PRO A 19 4.46 -1.16 -2.22
CA PRO A 19 3.32 -0.26 -2.08
C PRO A 19 3.78 1.19 -1.91
N LEU A 20 3.01 2.10 -2.48
CA LEU A 20 3.19 3.53 -2.32
C LEU A 20 1.83 4.19 -2.56
N VAL A 21 1.35 4.90 -1.54
CA VAL A 21 0.06 5.59 -1.55
C VAL A 21 0.24 7.10 -1.41
N MET A 22 -0.73 7.84 -1.90
CA MET A 22 -0.83 9.29 -1.80
C MET A 22 -2.07 9.67 -1.00
N GLY A 23 -1.92 10.65 -0.11
CA GLY A 23 -3.02 11.27 0.61
C GLY A 23 -2.86 12.78 0.71
N ARG A 24 -3.90 13.44 1.22
CA ARG A 24 -3.93 14.91 1.37
C ARG A 24 -4.50 15.30 2.72
N ARG A 25 -3.81 16.22 3.41
CA ARG A 25 -4.30 16.84 4.66
C ARG A 25 -5.27 17.98 4.35
N SER A 26 -6.06 18.37 5.35
CA SER A 26 -7.04 19.46 5.25
C SER A 26 -6.48 20.81 4.79
N ASN A 27 -5.20 21.08 5.09
CA ASN A 27 -4.50 22.30 4.66
C ASN A 27 -3.92 22.22 3.22
N GLY A 28 -4.21 21.15 2.48
CA GLY A 28 -3.74 20.94 1.12
C GLY A 28 -2.39 20.21 0.99
N ALA A 29 -1.71 19.92 2.11
CA ALA A 29 -0.43 19.21 2.09
C ALA A 29 -0.58 17.79 1.51
N VAL A 30 0.26 17.46 0.52
CA VAL A 30 0.33 16.15 -0.12
C VAL A 30 1.33 15.27 0.63
N VAL A 31 0.93 14.04 0.92
CA VAL A 31 1.74 13.07 1.66
C VAL A 31 1.84 11.77 0.86
N PHE A 32 3.02 11.16 0.89
CA PHE A 32 3.24 9.82 0.36
C PHE A 32 3.69 8.89 1.49
N ALA A 33 3.18 7.68 1.50
CA ALA A 33 3.54 6.64 2.47
C ALA A 33 3.57 5.27 1.81
N SER A 34 4.30 4.32 2.41
CA SER A 34 4.27 2.92 1.96
C SER A 34 2.93 2.25 2.24
N GLU A 35 2.23 2.67 3.29
CA GLU A 35 0.97 2.09 3.75
C GLU A 35 -0.04 3.18 4.12
N THR A 36 -1.34 2.87 4.03
CA THR A 36 -2.41 3.84 4.34
C THR A 36 -2.49 4.17 5.83
N CYS A 37 -2.09 3.27 6.72
CA CYS A 37 -2.13 3.49 8.17
C CYS A 37 -1.32 4.73 8.59
N ALA A 38 -0.24 5.07 7.87
CA ALA A 38 0.54 6.27 8.11
C ALA A 38 -0.20 7.55 7.71
N LEU A 39 -1.07 7.47 6.70
CA LEU A 39 -1.95 8.58 6.32
C LEU A 39 -3.02 8.81 7.39
N ASP A 40 -3.63 7.73 7.87
CA ASP A 40 -4.65 7.77 8.93
C ASP A 40 -4.09 8.41 10.21
N LEU A 41 -2.86 8.04 10.61
CA LEU A 41 -2.19 8.56 11.80
C LEU A 41 -2.03 10.09 11.81
N ILE A 42 -1.86 10.70 10.64
CA ILE A 42 -1.62 12.15 10.51
C ILE A 42 -2.82 12.92 9.96
N GLU A 43 -3.98 12.27 9.88
CA GLU A 43 -5.22 12.82 9.32
C GLU A 43 -5.02 13.31 7.87
N ALA A 44 -4.32 12.51 7.07
CA ALA A 44 -4.27 12.68 5.62
C ALA A 44 -5.31 11.77 4.97
N THR A 45 -6.28 12.35 4.27
CA THR A 45 -7.28 11.59 3.53
C THR A 45 -6.60 10.83 2.40
N TYR A 46 -6.74 9.51 2.37
CA TYR A 46 -6.27 8.68 1.26
C TYR A 46 -6.90 9.12 -0.07
N GLU A 47 -6.07 9.36 -1.09
CA GLU A 47 -6.55 9.72 -2.44
C GLU A 47 -6.46 8.52 -3.39
N ARG A 48 -5.28 7.92 -3.53
CA ARG A 48 -5.03 6.74 -4.39
C ARG A 48 -3.63 6.14 -4.17
N GLU A 49 -3.40 4.97 -4.74
CA GLU A 49 -2.06 4.46 -4.99
C GLU A 49 -1.29 5.33 -6.00
N VAL A 50 0.03 5.41 -5.82
CA VAL A 50 0.95 5.77 -6.91
C VAL A 50 1.00 4.58 -7.87
N TYR A 51 0.70 4.78 -9.14
CA TYR A 51 0.59 3.70 -10.11
C TYR A 51 1.96 3.10 -10.47
N PRO A 52 2.03 1.83 -10.90
CA PRO A 52 3.26 1.25 -11.42
C PRO A 52 3.85 2.07 -12.59
N GLY A 53 5.14 2.40 -12.49
CA GLY A 53 5.88 3.21 -13.46
C GLY A 53 5.53 4.71 -13.43
N GLU A 54 4.75 5.16 -12.45
CA GLU A 54 4.37 6.55 -12.28
C GLU A 54 5.45 7.36 -11.55
N VAL A 55 5.65 8.58 -12.04
CA VAL A 55 6.41 9.65 -11.39
C VAL A 55 5.44 10.78 -11.08
N LEU A 56 5.20 11.02 -9.80
CA LEU A 56 4.43 12.17 -9.31
C LEU A 56 5.39 13.27 -8.87
N VAL A 57 5.17 14.48 -9.36
CA VAL A 57 5.89 15.68 -8.96
C VAL A 57 4.92 16.61 -8.26
N VAL A 58 5.24 17.00 -7.04
CA VAL A 58 4.51 17.99 -6.26
C VAL A 58 5.35 19.26 -6.19
N ASP A 59 4.79 20.36 -6.68
CA ASP A 59 5.38 21.69 -6.65
C ASP A 59 4.32 22.74 -6.23
N LYS A 60 4.66 24.03 -6.32
CA LYS A 60 3.76 25.15 -6.01
C LYS A 60 2.48 25.20 -6.87
N ASP A 61 2.47 24.56 -8.04
CA ASP A 61 1.31 24.50 -8.94
C ASP A 61 0.42 23.29 -8.63
N GLY A 62 0.86 22.39 -7.74
CA GLY A 62 0.13 21.20 -7.31
C GLY A 62 0.79 19.88 -7.70
N VAL A 63 -0.03 18.84 -7.91
CA VAL A 63 0.43 17.48 -8.24
C VAL A 63 0.37 17.25 -9.74
N LYS A 64 1.50 16.89 -10.36
CA LYS A 64 1.62 16.52 -11.77
C LYS A 64 2.02 15.05 -11.87
N SER A 65 1.28 14.27 -12.65
CA SER A 65 1.57 12.86 -12.93
C SER A 65 2.27 12.72 -14.27
N GLN A 66 3.35 11.94 -14.31
CA GLN A 66 4.06 11.57 -15.52
C GLN A 66 4.29 10.06 -15.52
N CYS A 67 3.90 9.37 -16.60
CA CYS A 67 4.22 7.96 -16.79
C CYS A 67 5.44 7.87 -17.70
N LEU A 68 6.64 7.84 -17.10
CA LEU A 68 7.90 7.89 -17.84
C LEU A 68 8.44 6.52 -18.25
N MET A 69 7.75 5.44 -17.87
CA MET A 69 8.24 4.07 -18.03
C MET A 69 7.24 3.18 -18.77
N THR A 70 7.76 2.29 -19.62
CA THR A 70 6.97 1.23 -20.23
C THR A 70 6.40 0.33 -19.14
N ARG A 71 5.07 0.21 -19.10
CA ARG A 71 4.41 -0.70 -18.16
C ARG A 71 4.49 -2.14 -18.69
N PRO A 72 4.90 -3.11 -17.88
CA PRO A 72 4.81 -4.53 -18.24
C PRO A 72 3.33 -4.94 -18.37
N GLU A 73 3.08 -6.06 -19.07
CA GLU A 73 1.72 -6.60 -19.26
C GLU A 73 0.99 -6.89 -17.95
N SER A 74 1.74 -7.18 -16.88
CA SER A 74 1.18 -7.41 -15.55
C SER A 74 2.06 -6.81 -14.45
N SER A 75 1.40 -6.26 -13.43
CA SER A 75 2.06 -5.89 -12.18
C SER A 75 2.58 -7.14 -11.46
N LYS A 76 3.67 -6.97 -10.71
CA LYS A 76 4.25 -8.03 -9.86
C LYS A 76 4.35 -7.49 -8.43
N GLN A 77 3.18 -7.22 -7.85
CA GLN A 77 3.07 -6.73 -6.47
C GLN A 77 3.53 -7.79 -5.47
N CYS A 78 4.21 -7.37 -4.41
CA CYS A 78 4.75 -8.28 -3.41
C CYS A 78 3.63 -8.89 -2.55
N ILE A 79 3.25 -10.16 -2.79
CA ILE A 79 2.21 -10.84 -2.00
C ILE A 79 2.54 -10.93 -0.51
N PHE A 80 3.83 -10.88 -0.14
CA PHE A 80 4.28 -10.88 1.24
C PHE A 80 3.84 -9.64 2.04
N GLU A 81 3.43 -8.55 1.37
CA GLU A 81 2.78 -7.42 2.04
C GLU A 81 1.46 -7.85 2.69
N HIS A 82 0.66 -8.70 2.02
CA HIS A 82 -0.59 -9.23 2.57
C HIS A 82 -0.39 -10.38 3.54
N ILE A 83 0.67 -11.19 3.35
CA ILE A 83 0.97 -12.32 4.23
C ILE A 83 1.52 -11.84 5.57
N TYR A 84 2.43 -10.86 5.56
CA TYR A 84 3.25 -10.58 6.74
C TYR A 84 3.64 -9.11 6.93
N PHE A 85 4.18 -8.43 5.91
CA PHE A 85 4.89 -7.16 6.14
C PHE A 85 3.99 -5.97 6.51
N SER A 86 2.84 -5.82 5.86
CA SER A 86 1.98 -4.67 6.08
C SER A 86 1.08 -4.86 7.29
N LEU A 87 0.73 -3.75 7.95
CA LEU A 87 -0.13 -3.80 9.12
C LEU A 87 -1.59 -4.14 8.75
N PRO A 88 -2.35 -4.83 9.64
CA PRO A 88 -3.73 -5.23 9.34
C PRO A 88 -4.68 -4.05 9.06
N ASN A 89 -4.40 -2.87 9.62
CA ASN A 89 -5.19 -1.66 9.39
C ASN A 89 -4.79 -0.90 8.10
N SER A 90 -3.95 -1.48 7.25
CA SER A 90 -3.57 -0.92 5.96
C SER A 90 -4.42 -1.47 4.82
N ILE A 91 -4.67 -0.61 3.82
CA ILE A 91 -5.12 -1.01 2.48
C ILE A 91 -3.88 -1.00 1.57
N VAL A 92 -3.47 -2.17 1.12
CA VAL A 92 -2.29 -2.35 0.28
C VAL A 92 -2.73 -2.98 -1.03
N PHE A 93 -2.25 -2.42 -2.15
CA PHE A 93 -2.63 -2.85 -3.50
C PHE A 93 -4.15 -2.90 -3.72
N GLY A 94 -4.87 -1.94 -3.11
CA GLY A 94 -6.32 -1.83 -3.17
C GLY A 94 -7.10 -2.87 -2.35
N ARG A 95 -6.43 -3.62 -1.47
CA ARG A 95 -7.04 -4.69 -0.66
C ARG A 95 -6.78 -4.48 0.82
N SER A 96 -7.77 -4.82 1.65
CA SER A 96 -7.60 -4.88 3.10
C SER A 96 -6.62 -5.99 3.47
N VAL A 97 -5.57 -5.65 4.21
CA VAL A 97 -4.61 -6.63 4.73
C VAL A 97 -5.30 -7.55 5.74
N TYR A 98 -6.15 -7.00 6.61
CA TYR A 98 -6.94 -7.76 7.57
C TYR A 98 -7.81 -8.84 6.89
N GLU A 99 -8.62 -8.44 5.89
CA GLU A 99 -9.51 -9.40 5.20
C GLU A 99 -8.71 -10.48 4.47
N SER A 100 -7.57 -10.11 3.88
CA SER A 100 -6.68 -11.08 3.22
C SER A 100 -6.24 -12.16 4.21
N ARG A 101 -5.75 -11.76 5.39
CA ARG A 101 -5.28 -12.69 6.43
C ARG A 101 -6.41 -13.51 7.05
N HIS A 102 -7.60 -12.94 7.21
CA HIS A 102 -8.78 -13.67 7.67
C HIS A 102 -9.16 -14.80 6.70
N VAL A 103 -9.22 -14.49 5.40
CA VAL A 103 -9.49 -15.47 4.34
C VAL A 103 -8.41 -16.55 4.27
N PHE A 104 -7.14 -16.22 4.49
CA PHE A 104 -6.09 -17.24 4.57
C PHE A 104 -6.33 -18.25 5.69
N GLY A 105 -6.85 -17.80 6.84
CA GLY A 105 -7.27 -18.69 7.93
C GLY A 105 -8.44 -19.60 7.54
N GLU A 106 -9.46 -19.06 6.86
CA GLU A 106 -10.61 -19.84 6.36
C GLU A 106 -10.19 -20.91 5.35
N ILE A 107 -9.29 -20.56 4.43
CA ILE A 107 -8.72 -21.49 3.46
C ILE A 107 -7.96 -22.60 4.19
N LEU A 108 -7.10 -22.26 5.16
CA LEU A 108 -6.34 -23.26 5.93
C LEU A 108 -7.25 -24.22 6.68
N ALA A 109 -8.33 -23.72 7.30
CA ALA A 109 -9.31 -24.55 7.98
C ALA A 109 -10.06 -25.50 7.03
N THR A 110 -10.29 -25.07 5.77
CA THR A 110 -10.97 -25.86 4.74
C THR A 110 -10.05 -26.91 4.12
N GLU A 111 -8.82 -26.53 3.78
CA GLU A 111 -7.86 -27.40 3.07
C GLU A 111 -7.19 -28.42 4.00
N SER A 112 -7.04 -28.11 5.29
CA SER A 112 -6.33 -28.95 6.24
C SER A 112 -7.03 -28.98 7.61
N PRO A 113 -8.28 -29.48 7.69
CA PRO A 113 -9.01 -29.55 8.94
C PRO A 113 -8.39 -30.59 9.89
N VAL A 114 -8.55 -30.36 11.20
CA VAL A 114 -8.20 -31.31 12.24
C VAL A 114 -9.24 -31.22 13.36
N GLU A 115 -9.60 -32.36 13.94
CA GLU A 115 -10.44 -32.36 15.15
C GLU A 115 -9.62 -31.77 16.31
N CYS A 116 -10.11 -30.68 16.88
CA CYS A 116 -9.43 -29.95 17.94
C CYS A 116 -10.44 -29.27 18.86
N ASP A 117 -10.02 -29.02 20.11
CA ASP A 117 -10.86 -28.33 21.09
C ASP A 117 -10.78 -26.81 20.95
N VAL A 118 -9.63 -26.28 20.52
CA VAL A 118 -9.33 -24.84 20.52
C VAL A 118 -8.38 -24.47 19.39
N VAL A 119 -8.59 -23.28 18.82
CA VAL A 119 -7.64 -22.61 17.91
C VAL A 119 -7.12 -21.34 18.60
N ILE A 120 -5.79 -21.15 18.58
CA ILE A 120 -5.13 -19.96 19.13
C ILE A 120 -4.19 -19.35 18.10
N ALA A 121 -4.03 -18.03 18.13
CA ALA A 121 -3.06 -17.31 17.31
C ALA A 121 -1.70 -17.22 18.03
N VAL A 122 -0.62 -17.09 17.25
CA VAL A 122 0.64 -16.53 17.76
C VAL A 122 0.50 -15.01 17.73
N PRO A 123 0.59 -14.30 18.86
CA PRO A 123 0.38 -12.86 18.91
C PRO A 123 1.41 -12.09 18.08
N ASP A 124 0.93 -11.02 17.44
CA ASP A 124 1.69 -10.01 16.71
C ASP A 124 2.65 -10.58 15.65
N SER A 125 2.12 -10.75 14.43
CA SER A 125 2.88 -11.11 13.22
C SER A 125 2.83 -10.05 12.11
#